data_AF-A0A527HHL4-F1
#
_entry.id   AF-A0A527HHL4-F1
#
_cell.length_a   1.000
_cell.length_b   1.000
_cell.length_c   1.000
_cell.angle_alpha   90.00
_cell.angle_beta   90.00
_cell.angle_gamma   90.00
#
_symmetry.space_group_name_H-M   'P 1'
#
loop_
_entity.id
_entity.type
_entity.pdbx_description
1 polymer ?
#
loop_
_entity_poly.entity_id
_entity_poly.type
_entity_poly.pdbx_seq_one_letter_code
_entity_poly.pdbx_strand_id
1 'polypeptide(L)'
;MSILQRNKTRAKMLAAVLLATSAFWAPATFAQDSKPLVIARNIDLNSLDPHRAFCDTCQIYNSSVYESLLTLDKDNKLIPLLASKWEGNADQSSFTFTLDPAAKFSDGSPVEAKDVKWSWERL
;
A
#
# COMPACT_ATOMS: atom_id res chain seq x y z
N MET A 1 -48.18 -38.76 -24.69
CA MET A 1 -47.62 -37.46 -24.26
C MET A 1 -47.60 -37.42 -22.73
N SER A 2 -46.52 -37.83 -22.03
CA SER A 2 -46.24 -37.39 -20.62
C SER A 2 -45.05 -38.07 -19.89
N ILE A 3 -44.46 -39.17 -20.39
CA ILE A 3 -43.42 -39.91 -19.60
C ILE A 3 -41.98 -39.50 -19.96
N LEU A 4 -41.70 -39.19 -21.24
CA LEU A 4 -40.34 -38.90 -21.74
C LEU A 4 -39.79 -37.50 -21.38
N GLN A 5 -40.64 -36.54 -21.01
CA GLN A 5 -40.20 -35.19 -20.62
C GLN A 5 -39.80 -35.08 -19.13
N ARG A 6 -40.25 -36.01 -18.25
CA ARG A 6 -39.93 -36.01 -16.81
C ARG A 6 -38.49 -36.43 -16.50
N ASN A 7 -37.85 -37.24 -17.33
CA ASN A 7 -36.47 -37.66 -17.13
C ASN A 7 -35.43 -36.62 -17.57
N LYS A 8 -35.76 -35.81 -18.59
CA LYS A 8 -34.85 -34.76 -19.08
C LYS A 8 -34.76 -33.56 -18.13
N THR A 9 -35.82 -33.25 -17.38
CA THR A 9 -35.82 -32.21 -16.34
C THR A 9 -35.08 -32.64 -15.07
N ARG A 10 -35.16 -33.91 -14.66
CA ARG A 10 -34.37 -34.46 -13.54
C ARG A 10 -32.87 -34.46 -13.82
N ALA A 11 -32.47 -34.81 -15.04
CA ALA A 11 -31.05 -34.79 -15.44
C ALA A 11 -30.45 -33.37 -15.47
N LYS A 12 -31.24 -32.35 -15.87
CA LYS A 12 -30.81 -30.95 -15.86
C LYS A 12 -30.71 -30.37 -14.44
N MET A 13 -31.53 -30.86 -13.50
CA MET A 13 -31.48 -30.47 -12.09
C MET A 13 -30.26 -31.05 -11.35
N LEU A 14 -29.82 -32.28 -11.69
CA LEU A 14 -28.59 -32.86 -11.14
C LEU A 14 -27.32 -32.15 -11.65
N ALA A 15 -27.28 -31.77 -12.92
CA ALA A 15 -26.11 -31.08 -13.49
C ALA A 15 -25.91 -29.65 -12.94
N ALA A 16 -27.00 -28.94 -12.61
CA ALA A 16 -26.93 -27.60 -12.02
C ALA A 16 -26.46 -27.61 -10.55
N VAL A 17 -26.71 -28.68 -9.81
CA VAL A 17 -26.23 -28.83 -8.42
C VAL A 17 -24.74 -29.17 -8.38
N LEU A 18 -24.22 -29.94 -9.35
CA LEU A 18 -22.81 -30.30 -9.43
C LEU A 18 -21.88 -29.13 -9.83
N LEU A 19 -22.38 -28.16 -10.61
CA LEU A 19 -21.64 -26.95 -10.98
C LEU A 19 -21.70 -25.84 -9.92
N ALA A 20 -22.67 -25.88 -9.00
CA ALA A 20 -22.75 -24.94 -7.89
C ALA A 20 -21.82 -25.32 -6.71
N THR A 21 -21.41 -26.58 -6.60
CA THR A 21 -20.53 -27.06 -5.52
C THR A 21 -19.04 -26.85 -5.77
N SER A 22 -18.60 -26.58 -7.01
CA SER A 22 -17.18 -26.35 -7.32
C SER A 22 -16.69 -24.93 -7.01
N ALA A 23 -17.60 -23.98 -6.79
CA ALA A 23 -17.24 -22.60 -6.44
C ALA A 23 -16.94 -22.38 -4.94
N PHE A 24 -17.19 -23.40 -4.09
CA PHE A 24 -16.94 -23.34 -2.64
C PHE A 24 -15.61 -23.96 -2.21
N TRP A 25 -14.82 -24.47 -3.15
CA TRP A 25 -13.51 -25.09 -2.88
C TRP A 25 -12.36 -24.26 -3.44
N ALA A 26 -12.44 -22.94 -3.30
CA ALA A 26 -11.22 -22.14 -3.26
C ALA A 26 -10.61 -22.38 -1.87
N PRO A 27 -9.36 -22.87 -1.76
CA PRO A 27 -8.69 -22.87 -0.46
C PRO A 27 -8.69 -21.42 0.04
N ALA A 28 -9.30 -21.18 1.18
CA ALA A 28 -9.12 -19.92 1.88
C ALA A 28 -7.63 -19.80 2.15
N THR A 29 -6.97 -18.83 1.50
CA THR A 29 -5.62 -18.42 1.89
C THR A 29 -5.75 -17.82 3.29
N PHE A 30 -5.55 -18.64 4.30
CA PHE A 30 -5.41 -18.15 5.66
C PHE A 30 -4.15 -17.29 5.72
N ALA A 31 -4.29 -16.08 6.25
CA ALA A 31 -3.14 -15.27 6.59
C ALA A 31 -2.21 -16.10 7.48
N GLN A 32 -0.95 -16.24 7.08
CA GLN A 32 0.06 -16.93 7.87
C GLN A 32 0.11 -16.32 9.27
N ASP A 33 0.21 -17.15 10.32
CA ASP A 33 0.39 -16.71 11.70
C ASP A 33 1.37 -15.54 11.76
N SER A 34 1.02 -14.47 12.49
CA SER A 34 1.79 -13.23 12.57
C SER A 34 3.16 -13.48 13.20
N LYS A 35 4.13 -13.89 12.38
CA LYS A 35 5.53 -14.03 12.78
C LYS A 35 6.17 -12.65 12.76
N PRO A 36 6.81 -12.21 13.85
CA PRO A 36 7.53 -10.95 13.86
C PRO A 36 8.68 -11.00 12.84
N LEU A 37 8.82 -9.94 12.05
CA LEU A 37 10.00 -9.73 11.23
C LEU A 37 11.12 -9.21 12.13
N VAL A 38 12.19 -10.00 12.31
CA VAL A 38 13.36 -9.60 13.10
C VAL A 38 14.50 -9.23 12.15
N ILE A 39 14.91 -7.96 12.21
CA ILE A 39 16.02 -7.42 11.41
C ILE A 39 17.19 -7.13 12.34
N ALA A 40 18.26 -7.92 12.26
CA ALA A 40 19.47 -7.69 13.03
C ALA A 40 20.32 -6.57 12.42
N ARG A 41 20.80 -5.65 13.26
CA ARG A 41 21.66 -4.52 12.86
C ARG A 41 22.85 -4.38 13.81
N ASN A 42 23.95 -3.84 13.29
CA ASN A 42 25.21 -3.66 14.02
C ASN A 42 25.38 -2.24 14.60
N ILE A 43 24.43 -1.35 14.34
CA ILE A 43 24.45 0.06 14.77
C ILE A 43 23.10 0.37 15.42
N ASP A 44 23.15 0.94 16.63
CA ASP A 44 21.98 1.47 17.33
C ASP A 44 21.49 2.78 16.71
N LEU A 45 20.20 3.07 16.89
CA LEU A 45 19.61 4.34 16.46
C LEU A 45 20.15 5.49 17.32
N ASN A 46 20.74 6.49 16.66
CA ASN A 46 21.24 7.69 17.34
C ASN A 46 20.16 8.79 17.47
N SER A 47 19.14 8.76 16.60
CA SER A 47 18.00 9.67 16.62
C SER A 47 16.82 9.05 15.88
N LEU A 48 15.60 9.45 16.28
CA LEU A 48 14.36 9.16 15.55
C LEU A 48 13.86 10.39 14.78
N ASP A 49 14.57 11.51 14.88
CA ASP A 49 14.28 12.72 14.11
C ASP A 49 14.93 12.58 12.71
N PRO A 50 14.15 12.59 11.61
CA PRO A 50 14.69 12.41 10.26
C PRO A 50 15.72 13.50 9.85
N HIS A 51 15.74 14.67 10.49
CA HIS A 51 16.74 15.72 10.22
C HIS A 51 18.02 15.56 11.05
N ARG A 52 18.05 14.65 12.03
CA ARG A 52 19.24 14.38 12.87
C ARG A 52 19.79 12.97 12.72
N ALA A 53 18.98 12.06 12.16
CA ALA A 53 19.30 10.65 12.06
C ALA A 53 20.25 10.37 10.86
N PHE A 54 21.55 10.52 11.09
CA PHE A 54 22.59 10.22 10.10
C PHE A 54 23.25 8.86 10.38
N CYS A 55 22.54 7.78 10.07
CA CYS A 55 23.07 6.42 10.13
C CYS A 55 22.33 5.49 9.16
N ASP A 56 22.93 4.36 8.80
CA ASP A 56 22.32 3.35 7.92
C ASP A 56 21.12 2.65 8.60
N THR A 57 21.19 2.40 9.91
CA THR A 57 20.07 1.81 10.68
C THR A 57 18.88 2.74 10.75
N CYS A 58 19.16 4.03 10.84
CA CYS A 58 18.20 5.10 10.90
C CYS A 58 17.31 5.13 9.66
N GLN A 59 17.87 4.88 8.47
CA GLN A 59 17.09 4.91 7.23
C GLN A 59 16.06 3.78 7.14
N ILE A 60 16.36 2.59 7.69
CA ILE A 60 15.37 1.50 7.77
C ILE A 60 14.21 1.88 8.69
N TYR A 61 14.52 2.49 9.85
CA TYR A 61 13.48 2.98 10.74
C TYR A 61 12.67 4.11 10.08
N ASN A 62 13.34 5.13 9.55
CA ASN A 62 12.68 6.31 8.99
C ASN A 62 11.78 5.95 7.80
N SER A 63 12.22 5.08 6.90
CA SER A 63 11.40 4.62 5.77
C SER A 63 10.18 3.78 6.18
N SER A 64 10.13 3.29 7.43
CA SER A 64 8.97 2.58 7.98
C SER A 64 7.98 3.49 8.73
N VAL A 65 8.39 4.70 9.12
CA VAL A 65 7.60 5.61 9.97
C VAL A 65 7.23 6.92 9.25
N TYR A 66 8.04 7.36 8.31
CA TYR A 66 7.87 8.59 7.56
C TYR A 66 7.72 8.33 6.07
N GLU A 67 6.96 9.19 5.40
CA GLU A 67 6.78 9.18 3.95
C GLU A 67 7.27 10.48 3.33
N SER A 68 7.92 10.37 2.16
CA SER A 68 8.30 11.51 1.31
C SER A 68 7.19 11.84 0.30
N LEU A 69 7.31 12.98 -0.38
CA LEU A 69 6.37 13.35 -1.45
C LEU A 69 6.32 12.29 -2.57
N LEU A 70 7.48 11.79 -2.97
CA LEU A 70 7.65 10.75 -3.99
C LEU A 70 8.57 9.66 -3.45
N THR A 71 8.53 8.47 -4.05
CA THR A 71 9.46 7.38 -3.75
C THR A 71 9.99 6.74 -5.03
N LEU A 72 10.87 5.76 -4.90
CA LEU A 72 11.41 4.99 -6.02
C LEU A 72 10.76 3.61 -6.09
N ASP A 73 10.41 3.19 -7.30
CA ASP A 73 10.03 1.80 -7.55
C ASP A 73 11.26 0.87 -7.64
N LYS A 74 11.00 -0.43 -7.85
CA LYS A 74 12.04 -1.45 -8.01
C LYS A 74 13.01 -1.22 -9.18
N ASP A 75 12.62 -0.39 -10.15
CA ASP A 75 13.42 -0.04 -11.34
C ASP A 75 14.07 1.36 -11.19
N ASN A 76 14.06 1.92 -9.98
CA ASN A 76 14.55 3.26 -9.63
C ASN A 76 13.83 4.39 -10.36
N LYS A 77 12.54 4.22 -10.68
CA LYS A 77 11.71 5.30 -11.22
C LYS A 77 10.99 6.02 -10.11
N LEU A 78 10.90 7.35 -10.22
CA LEU A 78 10.09 8.16 -9.33
C LEU A 78 8.61 7.82 -9.50
N ILE A 79 7.95 7.53 -8.39
CA ILE A 79 6.52 7.22 -8.30
C ILE A 79 5.85 8.03 -7.16
N PRO A 80 4.52 8.24 -7.23
CA PRO A 80 3.75 8.84 -6.15
C PRO A 80 3.94 8.14 -4.80
N LEU A 81 3.94 8.92 -3.71
CA LEU A 81 3.78 8.43 -2.35
C LEU A 81 2.80 9.35 -1.60
N LEU A 82 3.27 10.32 -0.79
CA LEU A 82 2.39 11.30 -0.15
C LEU A 82 1.76 12.26 -1.19
N ALA A 83 2.50 12.60 -2.24
CA ALA A 83 1.96 13.37 -3.37
C ALA A 83 1.40 12.42 -4.43
N SER A 84 0.10 12.55 -4.70
CA SER A 84 -0.63 11.77 -5.72
C SER A 84 -0.25 12.20 -7.16
N LYS A 85 0.14 13.46 -7.35
CA LYS A 85 0.58 14.03 -8.62
C LYS A 85 1.66 15.08 -8.38
N TRP A 86 2.58 15.22 -9.33
CA TRP A 86 3.48 16.36 -9.42
C TRP A 86 3.62 16.86 -10.86
N GLU A 87 3.91 18.15 -11.03
CA GLU A 87 4.17 18.76 -12.32
C GLU A 87 5.23 19.85 -12.18
N GLY A 88 6.17 19.89 -13.13
CA GLY A 88 7.18 20.94 -13.24
C GLY A 88 6.75 22.00 -14.25
N ASN A 89 7.18 23.24 -14.04
CA ASN A 89 7.09 24.27 -15.07
C ASN A 89 8.09 24.00 -16.23
N ALA A 90 7.96 24.77 -17.32
CA ALA A 90 8.68 24.51 -18.57
C ALA A 90 10.22 24.50 -18.43
N ASP A 91 10.76 25.32 -17.54
CA ASP A 91 12.18 25.47 -17.25
C ASP A 91 12.64 24.68 -16.00
N GLN A 92 11.74 23.91 -15.37
CA GLN A 92 12.02 23.08 -14.18
C GLN A 92 12.53 23.86 -12.96
N SER A 93 12.16 25.15 -12.85
CA SER A 93 12.48 26.00 -11.71
C SER A 93 11.41 25.96 -10.60
N SER A 94 10.23 25.43 -10.90
CA SER A 94 9.11 25.29 -9.96
C SER A 94 8.37 23.97 -10.15
N PHE A 95 8.02 23.33 -9.04
CA PHE A 95 7.27 22.08 -9.01
C PHE A 95 6.03 22.23 -8.13
N THR A 96 4.88 21.80 -8.66
CA THR A 96 3.62 21.73 -7.92
C THR A 96 3.33 20.28 -7.57
N PHE A 97 3.09 20.01 -6.29
CA PHE A 97 2.72 18.69 -5.78
C PHE A 97 1.28 18.72 -5.27
N THR A 98 0.49 17.74 -5.68
CA THR A 98 -0.87 17.51 -5.16
C THR A 98 -0.81 16.41 -4.11
N LEU A 99 -1.05 16.75 -2.85
CA LEU A 99 -1.07 15.76 -1.76
C LEU A 99 -2.29 14.84 -1.89
N ASP A 100 -2.15 13.60 -1.42
CA ASP A 100 -3.30 12.69 -1.28
C ASP A 100 -4.29 13.26 -0.23
N PRO A 101 -5.54 13.57 -0.60
CA PRO A 101 -6.53 14.11 0.35
C PRO A 101 -6.92 13.14 1.46
N ALA A 102 -6.60 11.84 1.32
CA ALA A 102 -6.84 10.83 2.35
C ALA A 102 -5.66 10.67 3.33
N ALA A 103 -4.51 11.32 3.08
CA ALA A 103 -3.32 11.20 3.91
C ALA A 103 -3.56 11.70 5.33
N LYS A 104 -3.17 10.90 6.31
CA LYS A 104 -3.30 11.19 7.74
C LYS A 104 -2.04 10.80 8.48
N PHE A 105 -1.71 11.57 9.51
CA PHE A 105 -0.72 11.15 10.50
C PHE A 105 -1.25 9.98 11.34
N SER A 106 -0.37 9.34 12.08
CA SER A 106 -0.70 8.20 12.94
C SER A 106 -1.70 8.52 14.05
N ASP A 107 -1.85 9.79 14.42
CA ASP A 107 -2.87 10.28 15.36
C ASP A 107 -4.24 10.57 14.70
N GLY A 108 -4.33 10.43 13.38
CA GLY A 108 -5.54 10.64 12.59
C GLY A 108 -5.74 12.06 12.07
N SER A 109 -4.87 13.02 12.41
CA SER A 109 -4.90 14.37 11.83
C SER A 109 -4.56 14.34 10.33
N PRO A 110 -5.17 15.20 9.51
CA PRO A 110 -4.87 15.24 8.06
C PRO A 110 -3.45 15.76 7.82
N VAL A 111 -2.80 15.24 6.76
CA VAL A 111 -1.53 15.80 6.29
C VAL A 111 -1.83 16.97 5.35
N GLU A 112 -1.29 18.15 5.64
CA GLU A 112 -1.49 19.36 4.85
C GLU A 112 -0.19 19.87 4.24
N ALA A 113 -0.29 20.71 3.20
CA ALA A 113 0.86 21.32 2.54
C ALA A 113 1.76 22.14 3.49
N LYS A 114 1.18 22.70 4.57
CA LYS A 114 1.93 23.44 5.60
C LYS A 114 2.87 22.53 6.40
N ASP A 115 2.52 21.25 6.58
CA ASP A 115 3.33 20.30 7.36
C ASP A 115 4.56 19.85 6.56
N VAL A 116 4.37 19.68 5.24
CA VAL A 116 5.48 19.47 4.28
C VAL A 116 6.41 20.67 4.29
N LYS A 117 5.86 21.89 4.17
CA LYS A 117 6.64 23.13 4.20
C LYS A 117 7.43 23.26 5.50
N TRP A 118 6.79 23.05 6.64
CA TRP A 118 7.44 23.14 7.95
C TRP A 118 8.61 22.17 8.08
N SER A 119 8.43 20.94 7.59
CA SER A 119 9.50 19.94 7.55
C SER A 119 10.72 20.45 6.77
N TRP A 120 10.52 21.03 5.59
CA TRP A 120 11.61 21.59 4.79
C TRP A 120 12.28 22.81 5.41
N GLU A 121 11.52 23.68 6.07
CA GLU A 121 12.05 24.89 6.72
C GLU A 121 12.79 24.58 8.03
N ARG A 122 12.61 23.39 8.61
CA ARG A 122 13.29 22.95 9.83
C ARG A 122 14.65 22.28 9.58
N LEU A 123 14.92 21.84 8.36
CA LEU A 123 16.23 21.29 7.95
C LEU A 123 17.35 22.30 8.19
#